data_AF-A0A534PVX0-F1
#
_entry.id   AF-A0A534PVX0-F1
#
_cell.length_a   1.000
_cell.length_b   1.000
_cell.length_c   1.000
_cell.angle_alpha   90.00
_cell.angle_beta   90.00
_cell.angle_gamma   90.00
#
_symmetry.space_group_name_H-M   'P 1'
#
loop_
_entity.id
_entity.type
_entity.pdbx_description
1 polymer ?
#
loop_
_entity_poly.entity_id
_entity_poly.type
_entity_poly.pdbx_seq_one_letter_code
_entity_poly.pdbx_strand_id
1 'polypeptide(L)'
;MQSVRVPKVGDSAKRSLRITEEHIEAFAKLTGDRNPLHFDQDFARRMGFDGRIAHGMLTSAILSTLIGEDLPGRGAIFLQQRVRYLAPV
;
A
#
# COMPACT_ATOMS: atom_id res chain seq x y z
N MET A 1 -8.56 5.67 -30.62
CA MET A 1 -9.12 5.21 -29.33
C MET A 1 -8.54 3.82 -29.08
N GLN A 2 -7.63 3.66 -28.11
CA GLN A 2 -7.07 2.34 -27.81
C GLN A 2 -8.20 1.44 -27.26
N SER A 3 -8.31 0.22 -27.76
CA SER A 3 -9.30 -0.74 -27.30
C SER A 3 -9.05 -1.06 -25.83
N VAL A 4 -10.05 -0.83 -24.98
CA VAL A 4 -10.01 -1.24 -23.57
C VAL A 4 -10.01 -2.76 -23.54
N ARG A 5 -8.90 -3.37 -23.13
CA ARG A 5 -8.84 -4.82 -22.91
C ARG A 5 -9.70 -5.16 -21.70
N VAL A 6 -10.77 -5.91 -21.91
CA VAL A 6 -11.57 -6.46 -20.82
C VAL A 6 -10.80 -7.64 -20.19
N PRO A 7 -10.50 -7.62 -18.88
CA PRO A 7 -9.88 -8.75 -18.19
C PRO A 7 -10.71 -10.01 -18.32
N LYS A 8 -10.05 -11.16 -18.40
CA LYS A 8 -10.71 -12.47 -18.38
C LYS A 8 -10.39 -13.20 -17.08
N VAL A 9 -11.27 -14.11 -16.67
CA VAL A 9 -11.02 -14.99 -15.53
C VAL A 9 -9.70 -15.75 -15.76
N GLY A 10 -8.81 -15.69 -14.77
CA GLY A 10 -7.45 -16.26 -14.85
C GLY A 10 -6.37 -15.25 -15.22
N ASP A 11 -6.71 -14.06 -15.72
CA ASP A 11 -5.73 -12.98 -15.88
C ASP A 11 -5.16 -12.57 -14.51
N SER A 12 -3.86 -12.29 -14.46
CA SER A 12 -3.16 -11.90 -13.24
C SER A 12 -2.16 -10.79 -13.52
N ALA A 13 -1.90 -9.96 -12.51
CA ALA A 13 -0.86 -8.95 -12.51
C ALA A 13 -0.15 -8.94 -11.16
N LYS A 14 1.12 -8.52 -11.16
CA LYS A 14 1.93 -8.44 -9.95
C LYS A 14 2.73 -7.14 -9.95
N ARG A 15 2.75 -6.48 -8.80
CA ARG A 15 3.65 -5.37 -8.48
C ARG A 15 4.41 -5.70 -7.21
N SER A 16 5.56 -5.05 -7.01
CA SER A 16 6.33 -5.15 -5.78
C SER A 16 6.91 -3.77 -5.48
N LEU A 17 6.86 -3.39 -4.20
CA LEU A 17 7.37 -2.12 -3.71
C LEU A 17 8.20 -2.40 -2.46
N ARG A 18 9.43 -1.89 -2.44
CA ARG A 18 10.22 -1.81 -1.21
C ARG A 18 9.80 -0.54 -0.48
N ILE A 19 9.24 -0.69 0.72
CA ILE A 19 8.92 0.45 1.57
C ILE A 19 10.23 1.07 2.08
N THR A 20 10.28 2.39 2.05
CA THR A 20 11.43 3.20 2.51
C THR A 20 10.93 4.30 3.44
N GLU A 21 11.85 4.98 4.12
CA GLU A 21 11.51 6.09 5.01
C GLU A 21 10.83 7.24 4.25
N GLU A 22 11.21 7.49 3.00
CA GLU A 22 10.59 8.52 2.17
C GLU A 22 9.11 8.21 1.89
N HIS A 23 8.76 6.94 1.68
CA HIS A 23 7.37 6.53 1.51
C HIS A 23 6.55 6.73 2.79
N ILE A 24 7.14 6.40 3.96
CA ILE A 24 6.52 6.59 5.26
C ILE A 24 6.27 8.07 5.53
N GLU A 25 7.27 8.93 5.30
CA GLU A 25 7.14 10.37 5.49
C GLU A 25 6.13 10.98 4.51
N ALA A 26 6.16 10.59 3.23
CA ALA A 26 5.20 11.06 2.24
C ALA A 26 3.77 10.67 2.60
N PHE A 27 3.55 9.44 3.06
CA PHE A 27 2.24 8.96 3.47
C PHE A 27 1.73 9.69 4.72
N ALA A 28 2.59 9.92 5.71
CA ALA A 28 2.24 10.70 6.90
C ALA A 28 1.95 12.17 6.57
N LYS A 29 2.69 12.78 5.64
CA LYS A 29 2.41 14.14 5.17
C LYS A 29 1.05 14.23 4.47
N LEU A 30 0.67 13.21 3.70
CA LEU A 30 -0.61 13.16 3.00
C LEU A 30 -1.79 12.92 3.95
N THR A 31 -1.63 12.00 4.89
CA THR A 31 -2.73 11.50 5.74
C THR A 31 -2.82 12.20 7.10
N GLY A 32 -1.75 12.83 7.55
CA GLY A 32 -1.59 13.33 8.92
C GLY A 32 -1.24 12.26 9.94
N ASP A 33 -1.15 10.98 9.56
CA ASP A 33 -0.83 9.89 10.48
C ASP A 33 0.66 9.90 10.85
N ARG A 34 0.96 10.62 11.94
CA ARG A 34 2.29 10.68 12.56
C ARG A 34 2.40 9.80 13.81
N ASN A 35 1.70 8.66 13.85
CA ASN A 35 1.82 7.73 14.96
C ASN A 35 3.30 7.35 15.19
N PRO A 36 3.84 7.47 16.43
CA PRO A 36 5.23 7.17 16.74
C PRO A 36 5.69 5.76 16.35
N LEU A 37 4.77 4.79 16.19
CA LEU A 37 5.08 3.45 15.67
C LEU A 37 5.82 3.47 14.31
N HIS A 38 5.62 4.52 13.51
CA HIS A 38 6.22 4.66 12.19
C HIS A 38 7.55 5.45 12.19
N PHE A 39 7.85 6.18 13.28
CA PHE A 39 8.90 7.21 13.29
C PHE A 39 9.91 7.08 14.45
N ASP A 40 9.52 6.49 15.56
CA ASP A 40 10.33 6.34 16.77
C ASP A 40 10.68 4.87 17.01
N GLN A 41 11.96 4.55 16.84
CA GLN A 41 12.51 3.20 17.00
C GLN A 41 12.32 2.66 18.43
N ASP A 42 12.51 3.49 19.44
CA ASP A 42 12.42 3.07 20.83
C ASP A 42 10.96 2.92 21.26
N PHE A 43 10.09 3.81 20.78
CA PHE A 43 8.66 3.67 20.99
C PHE A 43 8.13 2.38 20.40
N ALA A 44 8.46 2.08 19.14
CA ALA A 44 7.99 0.85 18.49
C ALA A 44 8.48 -0.41 19.22
N ARG A 45 9.74 -0.41 19.71
CA ARG A 45 10.27 -1.50 20.54
C ARG A 45 9.55 -1.65 21.87
N ARG A 46 9.23 -0.55 22.56
CA ARG A 46 8.43 -0.59 23.79
C ARG A 46 7.03 -1.17 23.56
N MET A 47 6.48 -1.02 22.36
CA MET A 47 5.19 -1.58 21.96
C MET A 47 5.27 -3.05 21.48
N GLY A 48 6.45 -3.68 21.52
CA GLY A 48 6.63 -5.10 21.22
C GLY A 48 6.98 -5.42 19.76
N PHE A 49 7.35 -4.41 18.95
CA PHE A 49 7.88 -4.62 17.60
C PHE A 49 9.42 -4.67 17.61
N ASP A 50 10.05 -5.26 16.58
CA ASP A 50 11.52 -5.27 16.47
C ASP A 50 12.10 -3.87 16.16
N GLY A 51 11.26 -2.98 15.63
CA GLY A 51 11.59 -1.59 15.30
C GLY A 51 10.38 -0.86 14.71
N ARG A 52 10.64 0.30 14.09
CA ARG A 52 9.61 1.05 13.36
C ARG A 52 8.94 0.15 12.31
N ILE A 53 7.64 0.31 12.15
CA ILE A 53 6.84 -0.42 11.17
C ILE A 53 6.18 0.56 10.20
N ALA A 54 5.89 0.14 8.97
CA ALA A 54 5.16 0.96 8.01
C ALA A 54 3.67 1.10 8.39
N HIS A 55 3.01 2.15 7.88
CA HIS A 55 1.55 2.24 7.95
C HIS A 55 0.93 1.06 7.20
N GLY A 56 -0.04 0.36 7.81
CA GLY A 56 -0.74 -0.73 7.13
C GLY A 56 -1.35 -0.27 5.80
N MET A 57 -2.02 0.89 5.80
CA MET A 57 -2.67 1.41 4.59
C MET A 57 -1.69 1.81 3.48
N LEU A 58 -0.45 2.20 3.83
CA LEU A 58 0.60 2.45 2.83
C LEU A 58 0.92 1.18 2.04
N THR A 59 0.92 0.01 2.69
CA THR A 59 1.16 -1.27 1.98
C THR A 59 0.04 -1.59 0.99
N SER A 60 -1.20 -1.25 1.33
CA SER A 60 -2.37 -1.44 0.46
C SER A 60 -2.41 -0.45 -0.70
N ALA A 61 -1.72 0.70 -0.59
CA ALA A 61 -1.73 1.74 -1.61
C ALA A 61 -1.21 1.25 -2.98
N ILE A 62 -0.32 0.24 -3.00
CA ILE A 62 0.17 -0.37 -4.24
C ILE A 62 -0.95 -0.97 -5.11
N LEU A 63 -2.07 -1.37 -4.49
CA LEU A 63 -3.24 -1.91 -5.21
C LEU A 63 -3.87 -0.87 -6.13
N SER A 64 -3.80 0.42 -5.76
CA SER A 64 -4.30 1.51 -6.61
C SER A 64 -3.56 1.54 -7.95
N THR A 65 -2.22 1.47 -7.91
CA THR A 65 -1.39 1.40 -9.13
C THR A 65 -1.63 0.10 -9.89
N LEU A 66 -1.67 -1.04 -9.21
CA LEU A 66 -1.92 -2.34 -9.85
C LEU A 66 -3.24 -2.33 -10.63
N ILE A 67 -4.32 -1.82 -10.03
CA ILE A 67 -5.65 -1.82 -10.64
C ILE A 67 -5.76 -0.76 -11.73
N GLY A 68 -5.25 0.45 -11.47
CA GLY A 68 -5.37 1.60 -12.37
C GLY A 68 -4.46 1.55 -13.60
N GLU A 69 -3.30 0.88 -13.51
CA GLU A 69 -2.31 0.86 -14.59
C GLU A 69 -2.07 -0.53 -15.18
N ASP A 70 -2.18 -1.61 -14.39
CA ASP A 70 -1.80 -2.95 -14.86
C ASP A 70 -3.02 -3.83 -15.21
N LEU A 71 -3.95 -4.04 -14.28
CA LEU A 71 -5.11 -4.91 -14.48
C LEU A 71 -6.26 -4.55 -13.52
N PRO A 72 -7.43 -4.08 -14.01
CA PRO A 72 -7.84 -3.95 -15.42
C PRO A 72 -7.06 -2.92 -16.23
N GLY A 73 -6.34 -2.01 -15.56
CA GLY A 73 -5.59 -0.94 -16.19
C GLY A 73 -6.45 0.30 -16.44
N ARG A 74 -5.96 1.17 -17.32
CA ARG A 74 -6.51 2.53 -17.50
C ARG A 74 -8.02 2.53 -17.75
N GLY A 75 -8.72 3.34 -16.97
CA GLY A 75 -10.19 3.42 -16.98
C GLY A 75 -10.87 2.55 -15.92
N ALA A 76 -10.13 1.71 -15.20
CA ALA A 76 -10.65 1.00 -14.04
C ALA A 76 -11.08 1.97 -12.92
N ILE A 77 -12.19 1.65 -12.26
CA ILE A 77 -12.66 2.34 -11.06
C ILE A 77 -12.56 1.37 -9.89
N PHE A 78 -11.87 1.80 -8.83
CA PHE A 78 -11.67 0.99 -7.63
C PHE A 78 -12.86 1.16 -6.67
N LEU A 79 -13.77 0.18 -6.63
CA LEU A 79 -15.05 0.29 -5.91
C LEU A 79 -14.95 -0.10 -4.43
N GLN A 80 -14.26 -1.19 -4.11
CA GLN A 80 -14.18 -1.72 -2.75
C GLN A 80 -12.89 -2.52 -2.56
N GLN A 81 -12.31 -2.41 -1.37
CA GLN A 81 -11.25 -3.29 -0.89
C GLN A 81 -11.56 -3.73 0.54
N ARG A 82 -11.22 -4.98 0.87
CA ARG A 82 -11.22 -5.50 2.24
C ARG A 82 -9.84 -6.02 2.53
N VAL A 83 -9.18 -5.45 3.53
CA VAL A 83 -7.81 -5.78 3.87
C VAL A 83 -7.75 -6.18 5.34
N ARG A 84 -7.02 -7.25 5.62
CA ARG A 84 -6.62 -7.66 6.96
C ARG A 84 -5.10 -7.68 7.01
N TYR A 85 -4.52 -6.86 7.88
CA TYR A 85 -3.08 -6.82 8.09
C TYR A 85 -2.69 -7.95 9.06
N LEU A 86 -1.98 -8.95 8.55
CA LEU A 86 -1.64 -10.16 9.31
C LEU A 86 -0.29 -10.07 10.02
N ALA A 87 0.62 -9.25 9.50
CA ALA A 87 1.94 -9.01 10.04
C ALA A 87 2.38 -7.56 9.75
N PRO A 88 3.26 -6.98 10.57
CA PRO A 88 3.89 -5.70 10.26
C PRO A 88 4.83 -5.81 9.05
N VAL A 89 5.07 -4.68 8.40
CA VAL A 89 6.08 -4.50 7.33
C VAL A 89 7.09 -3.46 7.78
#